data_AF-A0AAN8IJ12-F1
#
_entry.id   AF-A0AAN8IJ12-F1
#
_cell.length_a   1.000
_cell.length_b   1.000
_cell.length_c   1.000
_cell.angle_alpha   90.00
_cell.angle_beta   90.00
_cell.angle_gamma   90.00
#
_symmetry.space_group_name_H-M   'P 1'
#
loop_
_entity.id
_entity.type
_entity.pdbx_description
1 polymer ?
#
loop_
_entity_poly.entity_id
_entity_poly.type
_entity_poly.pdbx_seq_one_letter_code
_entity_poly.pdbx_strand_id
1 'polypeptide(L)'
;MKTRHLHWVDWPDRGVPPADTAIVQVLEIIKSTQAPIVVHCSAGVGRTGSMVLIQYILESISLGEPLEDTDKLLLKIRAQRANTIQTDQQYLFVHQVLLNYFVENQLLDPRWKPFLERFTKEYNRSVF
;
A
#
# COMPACT_ATOMS: atom_id res chain seq x y z
N MET A 1 25.07 -11.71 13.28
CA MET A 1 23.87 -11.51 12.42
C MET A 1 23.79 -10.03 12.07
N LYS A 2 23.68 -9.68 10.78
CA LYS A 2 23.65 -8.28 10.33
C LYS A 2 22.19 -7.89 10.04
N THR A 3 21.71 -6.82 10.64
CA THR A 3 20.34 -6.32 10.43
C THR A 3 20.38 -5.04 9.59
N ARG A 4 19.49 -4.94 8.60
CA ARG A 4 19.26 -3.71 7.84
C ARG A 4 17.97 -3.06 8.32
N HIS A 5 18.04 -1.79 8.71
CA HIS A 5 16.89 -1.01 9.15
C HIS A 5 16.60 0.08 8.12
N LEU A 6 15.38 0.11 7.59
CA LEU A 6 14.90 1.16 6.68
C LEU A 6 13.93 2.04 7.47
N HIS A 7 14.18 3.35 7.47
CA HIS A 7 13.36 4.31 8.20
C HIS A 7 12.74 5.31 7.24
N TRP A 8 11.43 5.24 7.06
CA TRP A 8 10.66 6.26 6.36
C TRP A 8 10.34 7.40 7.34
N VAL A 9 10.99 8.55 7.16
CA VAL A 9 10.98 9.66 8.13
C VAL A 9 9.87 10.69 7.93
N ASP A 10 9.28 10.76 6.73
CA ASP A 10 8.36 11.81 6.29
C ASP A 10 6.89 11.37 6.21
N TRP A 11 6.54 10.19 6.76
CA TRP A 11 5.13 9.83 6.93
C TRP A 11 4.49 10.72 8.02
N PRO A 12 3.47 11.53 7.69
CA PRO A 12 2.91 12.51 8.62
C PRO A 12 2.23 11.89 9.84
N ASP A 13 2.24 12.61 10.96
CA ASP A 13 1.57 12.20 12.21
C ASP A 13 0.06 12.06 12.07
N ARG A 14 -0.56 12.88 11.22
CA ARG A 14 -1.97 12.79 10.85
C ARG A 14 -2.09 12.64 9.34
N GLY A 15 -2.90 11.68 8.90
CA GLY A 15 -3.13 11.41 7.48
C GLY A 15 -2.11 10.45 6.86
N VAL A 16 -1.80 10.69 5.59
CA VAL A 16 -0.99 9.83 4.71
C VAL A 16 -0.02 10.70 3.89
N PRO A 17 1.12 10.17 3.45
CA PRO A 17 2.02 10.88 2.56
C PRO A 17 1.37 11.07 1.17
N PRO A 18 2.00 11.84 0.27
CA PRO A 18 1.66 11.81 -1.15
C PRO A 18 1.61 10.36 -1.66
N ALA A 19 0.59 10.02 -2.44
CA ALA A 19 0.42 8.69 -3.00
C ALA A 19 1.32 8.48 -4.23
N ASP A 20 2.62 8.70 -4.06
CA ASP A 20 3.64 8.54 -5.08
C ASP A 20 4.32 7.16 -5.00
N THR A 21 5.44 7.00 -5.70
CA THR A 21 6.18 5.74 -5.79
C THR A 21 7.11 5.46 -4.61
N ALA A 22 7.22 6.35 -3.62
CA ALA A 22 8.18 6.18 -2.52
C ALA A 22 7.99 4.85 -1.78
N ILE A 23 6.75 4.45 -1.52
CA ILE A 23 6.45 3.15 -0.89
C ILE A 23 6.90 1.98 -1.77
N VAL A 24 6.66 2.06 -3.07
CA VAL A 24 7.05 1.02 -4.04
C VAL A 24 8.58 0.88 -4.07
N GLN A 25 9.31 1.99 -3.99
CA GLN A 25 10.78 1.97 -3.90
C GLN A 25 11.27 1.27 -2.63
N VAL A 26 10.63 1.52 -1.49
CA VAL A 26 10.94 0.81 -0.24
C VAL A 26 10.66 -0.69 -0.37
N LEU A 27 9.57 -1.07 -1.03
CA LEU A 27 9.21 -2.47 -1.28
C LEU A 27 10.21 -3.16 -2.23
N GLU A 28 10.69 -2.49 -3.28
CA GLU A 28 11.70 -3.05 -4.19
C GLU A 28 13.03 -3.31 -3.46
N ILE A 29 13.40 -2.45 -2.50
CA ILE A 29 14.61 -2.64 -1.68
C ILE A 29 14.57 -3.94 -0.86
N ILE A 30 13.38 -4.36 -0.41
CA ILE A 30 13.20 -5.53 0.46
C ILE A 30 12.77 -6.79 -0.28
N LYS A 31 12.40 -6.69 -1.56
CA LYS A 31 11.84 -7.76 -2.40
C LYS A 31 12.67 -9.04 -2.47
N SER A 32 14.00 -8.95 -2.36
CA SER A 32 14.89 -10.14 -2.37
C SER A 32 14.96 -10.86 -1.02
N THR A 33 14.31 -10.33 0.02
CA THR A 33 14.34 -10.91 1.36
C THR A 33 13.34 -12.07 1.46
N GLN A 34 13.84 -13.28 1.68
CA GLN A 34 13.01 -14.48 1.84
C GLN A 34 12.66 -14.80 3.30
N ALA A 35 13.25 -14.09 4.25
CA ALA A 35 12.95 -14.23 5.67
C ALA A 35 11.83 -13.25 6.09
N PRO A 36 11.10 -13.52 7.18
CA PRO A 36 10.10 -12.60 7.70
C PRO A 36 10.67 -11.19 7.91
N ILE A 37 9.97 -10.18 7.39
CA ILE A 37 10.36 -8.77 7.50
C ILE A 37 9.60 -8.14 8.65
N VAL A 38 10.31 -7.45 9.54
CA VAL A 38 9.69 -6.66 10.60
C VAL A 38 9.27 -5.31 10.03
N VAL A 39 7.96 -5.04 10.04
CA VAL A 39 7.39 -3.74 9.69
C VAL A 39 6.73 -3.16 10.94
N HIS A 40 7.09 -1.93 11.33
CA HIS A 40 6.52 -1.29 12.50
C HIS A 40 6.27 0.20 12.28
N CYS A 41 5.42 0.77 13.13
CA CYS A 41 5.26 2.22 13.30
C CYS A 41 5.23 2.53 14.80
N SER A 42 4.26 3.31 15.29
CA SER A 42 4.03 3.50 16.73
C SER A 42 3.18 2.34 17.30
N ALA A 43 1.90 2.25 16.93
CA ALA A 43 1.03 1.14 17.34
C ALA A 43 1.18 -0.13 16.47
N GLY A 44 1.89 -0.03 15.34
CA GLY A 44 2.11 -1.14 14.40
C GLY A 44 0.84 -1.60 13.66
N VAL A 45 -0.13 -0.71 13.41
CA VAL A 45 -1.42 -1.09 12.78
C VAL A 45 -1.77 -0.26 11.54
N GLY A 46 -1.75 1.07 11.62
CA GLY A 46 -2.15 1.95 10.51
C GLY A 46 -1.13 1.97 9.37
N ARG A 47 -0.04 2.73 9.53
CA ARG A 47 1.05 2.84 8.54
C ARG A 47 1.63 1.47 8.15
N THR A 48 1.84 0.62 9.15
CA THR A 48 2.28 -0.78 8.98
C THR A 48 1.32 -1.56 8.09
N GLY A 49 0.01 -1.50 8.38
CA GLY A 49 -1.01 -2.19 7.60
C GLY A 49 -1.09 -1.71 6.15
N SER A 50 -0.94 -0.40 5.91
CA SER A 50 -0.89 0.15 4.56
C SER A 50 0.27 -0.43 3.76
N MET A 51 1.48 -0.47 4.33
CA MET A 51 2.65 -1.08 3.67
C MET A 51 2.45 -2.57 3.39
N VAL A 52 1.94 -3.31 4.37
CA VAL A 52 1.70 -4.76 4.23
C VAL A 52 0.67 -5.06 3.16
N LEU A 53 -0.44 -4.30 3.10
CA LEU A 53 -1.48 -4.52 2.10
C LEU A 53 -1.00 -4.20 0.67
N ILE A 54 -0.23 -3.11 0.50
CA ILE A 54 0.36 -2.77 -0.81
C ILE A 54 1.33 -3.86 -1.25
N GLN A 55 2.24 -4.30 -0.37
CA GLN A 55 3.19 -5.38 -0.66
C GLN A 55 2.47 -6.66 -1.07
N TYR A 56 1.44 -7.07 -0.31
CA TYR A 56 0.69 -8.28 -0.60
C TYR A 56 0.12 -8.24 -2.03
N ILE A 57 -0.54 -7.14 -2.41
CA ILE A 57 -1.18 -7.01 -3.72
C ILE A 57 -0.14 -7.00 -4.84
N LEU A 58 0.95 -6.24 -4.69
CA LEU A 58 2.01 -6.17 -5.70
C LEU A 58 2.71 -7.53 -5.88
N GLU A 59 2.90 -8.27 -4.79
CA GLU A 59 3.49 -9.61 -4.82
C GLU A 59 2.57 -10.61 -5.51
N SER A 60 1.27 -10.65 -5.18
CA SER A 60 0.30 -11.49 -5.87
C SER A 60 0.26 -11.21 -7.38
N ILE A 61 0.30 -9.94 -7.79
CA ILE A 61 0.40 -9.57 -9.22
C ILE A 61 1.70 -10.11 -9.83
N SER A 62 2.83 -9.92 -9.15
CA SER A 62 4.14 -10.38 -9.64
C SER A 62 4.21 -11.90 -9.78
N LEU A 63 3.48 -12.64 -8.95
CA LEU A 63 3.40 -14.10 -8.99
C LEU A 63 2.34 -14.62 -9.97
N GLY A 64 1.53 -13.73 -10.57
CA GLY A 64 0.41 -14.11 -11.43
C GLY A 64 -0.74 -14.78 -10.67
N GLU A 65 -0.80 -14.56 -9.35
CA GLU A 65 -1.87 -15.10 -8.51
C GLU A 65 -3.17 -14.31 -8.73
N PRO A 66 -4.34 -14.97 -8.59
CA PRO A 66 -5.61 -14.28 -8.64
C PRO A 66 -5.71 -13.25 -7.50
N LEU A 67 -6.01 -12.01 -7.86
CA LEU A 67 -6.25 -10.95 -6.88
C LEU A 67 -7.63 -11.12 -6.24
N GLU A 68 -7.63 -11.22 -4.91
CA GLU A 68 -8.86 -11.13 -4.12
C GLU A 68 -9.32 -9.68 -3.97
N ASP A 69 -10.62 -9.51 -3.68
CA ASP A 69 -11.17 -8.20 -3.35
C ASP A 69 -10.42 -7.60 -2.14
N THR A 70 -10.04 -6.33 -2.25
CA THR A 70 -9.15 -5.68 -1.27
C THR A 70 -9.75 -5.59 0.13
N ASP A 71 -11.07 -5.55 0.25
CA ASP A 71 -11.79 -5.56 1.52
C ASP A 71 -11.68 -6.93 2.22
N LYS A 72 -11.82 -8.03 1.47
CA LYS A 72 -11.61 -9.40 1.96
C LYS A 72 -10.16 -9.60 2.40
N LEU A 73 -9.21 -9.11 1.61
CA LEU A 73 -7.79 -9.17 1.95
C LEU A 73 -7.49 -8.38 3.24
N LEU A 74 -8.06 -7.18 3.39
CA LEU A 74 -7.95 -6.40 4.62
C LEU A 74 -8.52 -7.17 5.83
N LEU A 75 -9.67 -7.84 5.68
CA LEU A 75 -10.24 -8.67 6.75
C LEU A 75 -9.31 -9.83 7.13
N LYS A 76 -8.64 -10.49 6.17
CA LYS A 76 -7.64 -11.52 6.45
C LYS A 76 -6.45 -10.98 7.23
N ILE A 77 -5.93 -9.81 6.85
CA ILE A 77 -4.83 -9.19 7.60
C ILE A 77 -5.30 -8.77 9.00
N ARG A 78 -6.53 -8.25 9.13
CA ARG A 78 -7.13 -7.89 10.43
C ARG A 78 -7.35 -9.09 11.35
N ALA A 79 -7.58 -10.28 10.80
CA ALA A 79 -7.64 -11.53 11.57
C ALA A 79 -6.28 -11.92 12.18
N GLN A 80 -5.17 -11.51 11.56
CA GLN A 80 -3.81 -11.73 12.09
C GLN A 80 -3.36 -10.57 13.00
N ARG A 81 -3.79 -9.35 12.72
CA ARG A 81 -3.50 -8.16 13.53
C ARG A 81 -4.66 -7.17 13.53
N ALA A 82 -5.34 -7.08 14.66
CA ALA A 82 -6.48 -6.19 14.85
C ALA A 82 -6.15 -4.73 14.51
N ASN A 83 -7.13 -4.00 13.97
CA ASN A 83 -7.05 -2.58 13.60
C ASN A 83 -6.02 -2.25 12.48
N THR A 84 -5.50 -3.26 11.77
CA THR A 84 -4.72 -3.04 10.54
C THR A 84 -5.48 -2.11 9.61
N ILE A 85 -4.79 -1.05 9.14
CA ILE A 85 -5.39 0.11 8.45
C ILE A 85 -6.49 0.73 9.31
N GLN A 86 -6.13 1.80 10.03
CA GLN A 86 -6.95 2.36 11.11
C GLN A 86 -7.95 3.42 10.62
N THR A 87 -7.70 4.04 9.47
CA THR A 87 -8.50 5.16 8.96
C THR A 87 -8.86 4.95 7.50
N ASP A 88 -9.97 5.56 7.08
CA ASP A 88 -10.40 5.52 5.68
C ASP A 88 -9.37 6.17 4.75
N GLN A 89 -8.69 7.23 5.21
CA GLN A 89 -7.60 7.88 4.47
C GLN A 89 -6.46 6.90 4.16
N GLN A 90 -6.09 6.04 5.12
CA GLN A 90 -5.07 5.00 4.89
C GLN A 90 -5.53 3.93 3.91
N TYR A 91 -6.81 3.57 3.91
CA TYR A 91 -7.36 2.60 2.96
C TYR A 91 -7.42 3.18 1.55
N LEU A 92 -7.88 4.43 1.42
CA LEU A 92 -7.87 5.17 0.16
C LEU A 92 -6.44 5.36 -0.38
N PHE A 93 -5.48 5.67 0.49
CA PHE A 93 -4.06 5.80 0.14
C PHE A 93 -3.50 4.53 -0.50
N VAL A 94 -3.81 3.36 0.06
CA VAL A 94 -3.41 2.07 -0.53
C VAL A 94 -3.90 1.95 -1.98
N HIS A 95 -5.17 2.28 -2.24
CA HIS A 95 -5.74 2.20 -3.58
C HIS A 95 -5.12 3.22 -4.53
N GLN A 96 -4.92 4.47 -4.08
CA GLN A 96 -4.32 5.50 -4.91
C GLN A 96 -2.88 5.13 -5.33
N VAL A 97 -2.07 4.62 -4.39
CA VAL A 97 -0.72 4.14 -4.68
C VAL A 97 -0.74 3.03 -5.72
N LEU A 98 -1.57 2.00 -5.52
CA LEU A 98 -1.66 0.86 -6.43
C LEU A 98 -2.09 1.28 -7.83
N LEU A 99 -3.11 2.14 -7.92
CA LEU A 99 -3.59 2.64 -9.20
C LEU A 99 -2.55 3.50 -9.94
N ASN A 100 -1.82 4.37 -9.21
CA ASN A 100 -0.72 5.13 -9.77
C ASN A 100 0.37 4.19 -10.30
N TYR A 101 0.75 3.18 -9.52
CA TYR A 101 1.70 2.15 -9.95
C TYR A 101 1.23 1.42 -11.21
N PHE A 102 -0.05 1.06 -11.32
CA PHE A 102 -0.59 0.39 -12.52
C PHE A 102 -0.53 1.26 -13.77
N VAL A 103 -0.75 2.57 -13.65
CA VAL A 103 -0.61 3.48 -14.79
C VAL A 103 0.84 3.62 -15.22
N GLU A 104 1.74 3.87 -14.28
CA GLU A 104 3.17 4.05 -14.58
C GLU A 104 3.78 2.81 -15.24
N ASN A 105 3.33 1.62 -14.84
CA ASN A 105 3.81 0.34 -15.37
C ASN A 105 2.97 -0.21 -16.54
N GLN A 106 2.03 0.56 -17.08
CA GLN A 106 1.17 0.16 -18.20
C GLN A 106 0.38 -1.14 -17.94
N LEU A 107 0.03 -1.39 -16.68
CA LEU A 107 -0.76 -2.53 -16.22
C LEU A 107 -2.26 -2.26 -16.22
N LEU A 108 -2.67 -1.01 -16.48
CA LEU A 108 -4.07 -0.60 -16.52
C LEU A 108 -4.57 -0.53 -17.98
N ASP A 109 -5.66 -1.24 -18.27
CA ASP A 109 -6.38 -1.10 -19.54
C ASP A 109 -6.84 0.36 -19.73
N PRO A 110 -6.52 1.00 -20.88
CA PRO A 110 -6.86 2.41 -21.15
C PRO A 110 -8.33 2.77 -20.90
N ARG A 111 -9.26 1.82 -21.03
CA ARG A 111 -10.70 2.04 -20.78
C ARG A 111 -10.99 2.48 -19.34
N TRP A 112 -10.13 2.13 -18.39
CA TRP A 112 -10.30 2.46 -16.97
C TRP A 112 -9.73 3.84 -16.59
N LYS A 113 -8.94 4.47 -17.46
CA LYS A 113 -8.28 5.74 -17.18
C LYS A 113 -9.24 6.85 -16.71
N PRO A 114 -10.44 7.06 -17.31
CA PRO A 114 -11.38 8.08 -16.83
C PRO A 114 -11.87 7.83 -15.39
N PHE A 115 -12.02 6.57 -15.00
CA PHE A 115 -12.44 6.19 -13.65
C PHE A 115 -11.33 6.45 -12.64
N LEU A 116 -10.08 6.19 -13.02
CA LEU A 116 -8.92 6.54 -12.20
C LEU A 116 -8.78 8.05 -12.01
N GLU A 117 -8.91 8.84 -13.08
CA GLU A 117 -8.84 10.30 -12.98
C GLU A 117 -9.92 10.85 -12.04
N ARG A 118 -11.14 10.29 -12.13
CA ARG A 118 -12.22 10.62 -11.19
C ARG A 118 -11.87 10.20 -9.75
N PHE A 119 -11.43 8.96 -9.55
CA PHE A 119 -11.02 8.46 -8.23
C PHE A 119 -9.94 9.34 -7.61
N THR A 120 -8.92 9.70 -8.40
CA THR A 120 -7.80 10.55 -7.95
C THR A 120 -8.27 11.94 -7.54
N LYS A 121 -9.23 12.51 -8.27
CA LYS A 121 -9.85 13.80 -7.90
C LYS A 121 -10.63 13.71 -6.59
N GLU A 122 -11.40 12.64 -6.39
CA GLU A 122 -12.17 12.41 -5.16
C GLU A 122 -11.25 12.09 -3.96
N TYR A 123 -10.18 11.32 -4.19
CA TYR A 123 -9.12 11.04 -3.23
C TYR A 123 -8.48 12.33 -2.73
N ASN A 124 -8.01 13.19 -3.65
CA ASN A 124 -7.32 14.43 -3.28
C ASN A 124 -8.21 15.38 -2.46
N ARG A 125 -9.54 15.38 -2.69
CA ARG A 125 -10.51 16.16 -1.92
C ARG A 125 -10.79 15.58 -0.52
N SER A 126 -10.58 14.28 -0.35
CA SER A 126 -10.95 13.56 0.88
C SER A 126 -9.76 13.39 1.83
N VAL A 127 -8.54 13.46 1.29
CA VAL A 127 -7.29 13.26 2.03
C VAL A 127 -6.60 14.58 2.36
N PHE A 128 -6.80 15.63 1.56
CA PHE A 128 -6.29 16.99 1.76
C PHE A 128 -7.44 18.00 1.84
#